data_AF-A0A963MU28-F1
#
_entry.id   AF-A0A963MU28-F1
#
_cell.length_a   1.000
_cell.length_b   1.000
_cell.length_c   1.000
_cell.angle_alpha   90.00
_cell.angle_beta   90.00
_cell.angle_gamma   90.00
#
_symmetry.space_group_name_H-M   'P 1'
#
loop_
_entity.id
_entity.type
_entity.pdbx_description
1 polymer ?
#
loop_
_entity_poly.entity_id
_entity_poly.type
_entity_poly.pdbx_seq_one_letter_code
_entity_poly.pdbx_strand_id
1 'polypeptide(L)'
;MSDAPSAQAEKMNFQAEVKQLLHLMIHSLYSNREIFLRELISNASDACDKLRFEALDKAELFEGDGELKIRIRFDADAKTVMVSDNGIGMNRDEVITNLGTIA
;
A
#
# COMPACT_ATOMS: atom_id res chain seq x y z
N MET A 1 -14.92 -23.33 17.38
CA MET A 1 -15.07 -21.88 17.14
C MET A 1 -13.96 -21.22 17.94
N SER A 2 -12.86 -20.85 17.28
CA SER A 2 -11.72 -20.21 17.91
C SER A 2 -11.87 -18.70 17.74
N ASP A 3 -12.20 -18.00 18.82
CA ASP A 3 -12.14 -16.54 18.88
C ASP A 3 -10.66 -16.12 18.74
N ALA A 4 -10.29 -15.68 17.53
CA ALA A 4 -9.06 -14.94 17.35
C ALA A 4 -9.17 -13.62 18.15
N PRO A 5 -8.12 -13.19 18.87
CA PRO A 5 -8.18 -11.96 19.65
C PRO A 5 -8.50 -10.79 18.71
N SER A 6 -9.56 -10.05 19.03
CA SER A 6 -9.95 -8.87 18.25
C SER A 6 -8.84 -7.83 18.37
N ALA A 7 -8.05 -7.67 17.31
CA ALA A 7 -7.06 -6.60 17.23
C ALA A 7 -7.77 -5.26 17.48
N GLN A 8 -7.32 -4.52 18.50
CA GLN A 8 -7.97 -3.27 18.90
C GLN A 8 -7.73 -2.22 17.81
N ALA A 9 -8.81 -1.75 17.17
CA ALA A 9 -8.72 -0.72 16.15
C ALA A 9 -8.34 0.63 16.77
N GLU A 10 -7.33 1.28 16.21
CA GLU A 10 -6.86 2.60 16.64
C GLU A 10 -7.16 3.65 15.56
N LYS A 11 -7.73 4.79 15.95
CA LYS A 11 -7.94 5.92 15.04
C LYS A 11 -6.85 6.95 15.24
N MET A 12 -6.13 7.28 14.17
CA MET A 12 -5.07 8.29 14.16
C MET A 12 -5.45 9.46 13.26
N ASN A 13 -5.02 10.67 13.61
CA ASN A 13 -5.26 11.86 12.81
C ASN A 13 -4.08 12.14 11.88
N PHE A 14 -4.36 12.49 10.62
CA PHE A 14 -3.35 13.08 9.74
C PHE A 14 -2.77 14.36 10.33
N GLN A 15 -1.48 14.57 10.13
CA GLN A 15 -0.83 15.84 10.45
C GLN A 15 -1.46 16.98 9.62
N ALA A 16 -1.41 18.21 10.15
CA ALA A 16 -2.10 19.35 9.55
C ALA A 16 -1.68 19.64 8.11
N GLU A 17 -0.39 19.45 7.80
CA GLU A 17 0.21 19.65 6.48
C GLU A 17 -0.33 18.64 5.45
N VAL A 18 -0.49 17.37 5.86
CA VAL A 18 -1.05 16.32 4.99
C VAL A 18 -2.48 16.63 4.56
N LYS A 19 -3.30 17.16 5.48
CA LYS A 19 -4.69 17.53 5.17
C LYS A 19 -4.77 18.62 4.09
N GLN A 20 -3.88 19.61 4.14
CA GLN A 20 -3.85 20.69 3.15
C GLN A 20 -3.37 20.18 1.79
N LEU A 21 -2.36 19.31 1.76
CA LEU A 21 -1.87 18.71 0.52
C LEU A 21 -2.94 17.83 -0.14
N LEU A 22 -3.60 16.95 0.62
CA LEU A 22 -4.69 16.10 0.10
C LEU A 22 -5.79 16.95 -0.55
N HIS A 23 -6.17 18.06 0.09
CA HIS A 23 -7.16 18.97 -0.46
C HIS A 23 -6.70 19.57 -1.80
N LEU A 24 -5.44 19.99 -1.91
CA LEU A 24 -4.89 20.54 -3.16
C LEU A 24 -4.76 19.48 -4.26
N MET A 25 -4.27 18.29 -3.91
CA MET A 25 -4.06 17.17 -4.85
C MET A 25 -5.36 16.67 -5.45
N ILE A 26 -6.44 16.62 -4.66
CA ILE A 26 -7.77 16.26 -5.17
C ILE A 26 -8.15 17.18 -6.33
N HIS A 27 -7.92 18.49 -6.20
CA HIS A 27 -8.28 19.47 -7.23
C HIS A 27 -7.36 19.41 -8.46
N SER A 28 -6.06 19.12 -8.30
CA SER A 28 -5.10 19.04 -9.42
C SER A 28 -5.16 17.70 -10.19
N LEU A 29 -5.50 16.60 -9.52
CA LEU A 29 -5.60 15.26 -10.11
C LEU A 29 -6.91 15.03 -10.88
N TYR A 30 -7.92 15.89 -10.73
CA TYR A 30 -9.20 15.74 -11.43
C TYR A 30 -9.07 15.72 -12.96
N SER A 31 -8.01 16.32 -13.50
CA SER A 31 -7.74 16.34 -14.94
C SER A 31 -7.16 15.02 -15.46
N ASN A 32 -6.46 14.25 -14.63
CA ASN A 32 -5.75 13.02 -15.00
C ASN A 32 -6.00 11.93 -13.94
N ARG A 33 -7.25 11.45 -13.89
CA ARG A 33 -7.71 10.48 -12.87
C ARG A 33 -7.00 9.14 -12.97
N GLU A 34 -6.32 8.83 -14.06
CA GLU A 34 -5.53 7.63 -14.25
C GLU A 34 -4.21 7.62 -13.47
N ILE A 35 -3.75 8.77 -12.98
CA ILE A 35 -2.46 8.90 -12.27
C ILE A 35 -2.41 8.03 -11.02
N PHE A 36 -3.50 7.91 -10.24
CA PHE A 36 -3.46 7.09 -9.02
C PHE A 36 -3.06 5.65 -9.33
N LEU A 37 -3.53 5.10 -10.47
CA LEU A 37 -3.24 3.71 -10.83
C LEU A 37 -1.76 3.55 -11.19
N ARG A 38 -1.17 4.55 -11.88
CA ARG A 38 0.28 4.59 -12.14
C ARG A 38 1.07 4.61 -10.83
N GLU A 39 0.71 5.47 -9.89
CA GLU A 39 1.42 5.58 -8.61
C GLU A 39 1.33 4.29 -7.79
N LEU A 40 0.14 3.66 -7.72
CA LEU A 40 -0.02 2.40 -7.01
C LEU A 40 0.80 1.26 -7.64
N ILE A 41 0.85 1.18 -8.97
CA ILE A 41 1.68 0.19 -9.67
C ILE A 41 3.16 0.46 -9.43
N SER A 42 3.60 1.74 -9.43
CA SER A 42 4.98 2.11 -9.11
C SER A 42 5.36 1.67 -7.71
N ASN A 43 4.52 1.97 -6.71
CA ASN A 43 4.75 1.58 -5.32
C ASN A 43 4.84 0.05 -5.14
N ALA A 44 3.96 -0.69 -5.83
CA ALA A 44 3.97 -2.15 -5.82
C ALA A 44 5.23 -2.73 -6.49
N SER A 45 5.72 -2.11 -7.58
CA SER A 45 7.00 -2.47 -8.21
C SER A 45 8.16 -2.26 -7.25
N ASP A 46 8.22 -1.11 -6.58
CA ASP A 46 9.27 -0.80 -5.60
C ASP A 46 9.24 -1.79 -4.42
N ALA A 47 8.06 -2.19 -3.96
CA ALA A 47 7.90 -3.18 -2.91
C ALA A 47 8.42 -4.57 -3.34
N CYS A 48 8.19 -4.97 -4.59
CA CYS A 48 8.72 -6.20 -5.16
C CYS A 48 10.25 -6.14 -5.28
N ASP A 49 10.80 -5.04 -5.78
CA ASP A 49 12.25 -4.88 -5.93
C ASP A 49 12.97 -4.86 -4.57
N LYS A 50 12.39 -4.20 -3.55
CA LYS A 50 12.90 -4.25 -2.17
C LYS A 50 12.93 -5.66 -1.61
N LEU A 51 11.86 -6.44 -1.81
CA LEU A 51 11.83 -7.84 -1.38
C LEU A 51 12.90 -8.67 -2.11
N ARG A 52 13.03 -8.48 -3.42
CA ARG A 52 14.06 -9.18 -4.21
C ARG A 52 15.47 -8.86 -3.70
N PHE A 53 15.73 -7.62 -3.31
CA PHE A 53 17.02 -7.20 -2.77
C PHE A 53 17.30 -7.82 -1.39
N GLU A 54 16.37 -7.71 -0.44
CA GLU A 54 16.53 -8.29 0.90
C GLU A 54 16.65 -9.82 0.86
N ALA A 55 15.97 -10.46 -0.09
CA ALA A 55 16.02 -11.91 -0.25
C ALA A 55 17.35 -12.43 -0.83
N LEU A 56 18.25 -11.55 -1.30
CA LEU A 56 19.63 -11.93 -1.64
C LEU A 56 20.39 -12.41 -0.39
N ASP A 57 20.12 -11.79 0.75
CA ASP A 57 20.72 -12.13 2.04
C ASP A 57 19.84 -13.08 2.87
N LYS A 58 18.51 -13.00 2.72
CA LYS A 58 17.52 -13.76 3.50
C LYS A 58 16.49 -14.45 2.59
N ALA A 59 16.89 -15.56 1.96
CA ALA A 59 16.05 -16.27 1.00
C ALA A 59 14.69 -16.73 1.59
N GLU A 60 14.59 -16.92 2.91
CA GLU A 60 13.34 -17.25 3.60
C GLU A 60 12.23 -16.21 3.43
N LEU A 61 12.55 -14.95 3.08
CA LEU A 61 11.57 -13.88 2.92
C LEU A 61 10.58 -14.12 1.77
N PHE A 62 10.91 -14.98 0.81
CA PHE A 62 9.95 -15.37 -0.23
C PHE A 62 8.84 -16.28 0.30
N GLU A 63 8.98 -16.86 1.49
CA GLU A 63 7.99 -17.76 2.12
C GLU A 63 7.47 -18.88 1.18
N GLY A 64 8.30 -19.29 0.22
CA GLY A 64 7.96 -20.30 -0.79
C GLY A 64 7.23 -19.77 -2.04
N ASP A 65 6.89 -18.49 -2.12
CA ASP A 65 6.36 -17.81 -3.33
C ASP A 65 7.39 -16.80 -3.86
N GLY A 66 8.34 -17.30 -4.66
CA GLY A 66 9.31 -16.46 -5.37
C GLY A 66 8.73 -15.71 -6.58
N GLU A 67 7.45 -15.93 -6.93
CA GLU A 67 6.80 -15.28 -8.06
C GLU A 67 6.17 -13.96 -7.62
N LEU A 68 6.98 -12.91 -7.65
CA LEU A 68 6.53 -11.53 -7.41
C LEU A 68 5.55 -11.08 -8.49
N LYS A 69 4.38 -10.58 -8.06
CA LYS A 69 3.26 -10.25 -8.93
C LYS A 69 2.44 -9.11 -8.39
N ILE A 70 2.00 -8.24 -9.30
CA ILE A 70 1.03 -7.17 -9.04
C ILE A 70 -0.29 -7.60 -9.67
N ARG A 71 -1.35 -7.66 -8.87
CA ARG A 71 -2.70 -8.09 -9.27
C ARG A 71 -3.67 -6.93 -9.17
N ILE A 72 -4.35 -6.64 -10.27
CA ILE A 72 -5.40 -5.60 -10.35
C ILE A 72 -6.74 -6.30 -10.55
N ARG A 73 -7.71 -5.98 -9.68
CA ARG A 73 -9.08 -6.48 -9.75
C ARG A 73 -10.05 -5.32 -9.61
N PHE A 74 -11.25 -5.46 -10.15
CA PHE A 74 -12.33 -4.51 -9.92
C PHE A 74 -13.63 -5.25 -9.63
N ASP A 75 -14.49 -4.61 -8.86
CA ASP A 75 -15.85 -5.02 -8.58
C ASP A 75 -16.76 -3.83 -8.85
N ALA A 76 -17.58 -3.95 -9.90
CA ALA A 76 -18.47 -2.89 -10.33
C ALA A 76 -19.65 -2.70 -9.37
N ASP A 77 -20.12 -3.77 -8.73
CA ASP A 77 -21.25 -3.74 -7.82
C ASP A 77 -20.83 -3.09 -6.49
N ALA A 78 -19.66 -3.48 -5.97
CA ALA A 78 -19.06 -2.87 -4.78
C ALA A 78 -18.41 -1.51 -5.07
N LYS A 79 -18.25 -1.13 -6.34
CA LYS A 79 -17.54 0.08 -6.81
C LYS A 79 -16.10 0.15 -6.27
N THR A 80 -15.40 -0.97 -6.32
CA THR A 80 -14.02 -1.07 -5.82
C THR A 80 -13.03 -1.40 -6.94
N VAL A 81 -11.82 -0.88 -6.80
CA VAL A 81 -10.64 -1.30 -7.55
C VAL A 81 -9.59 -1.71 -6.52
N MET A 82 -9.01 -2.89 -6.69
CA MET A 82 -8.01 -3.45 -5.81
C MET A 82 -6.70 -3.60 -6.57
N VAL A 83 -5.63 -3.02 -6.03
CA VAL A 83 -4.24 -3.26 -6.45
C VAL A 83 -3.57 -3.99 -5.29
N SER A 84 -3.00 -5.15 -5.56
CA SER A 84 -2.36 -5.99 -4.55
C SER A 84 -1.05 -6.55 -5.09
N ASP A 85 0.00 -6.50 -4.28
CA ASP A 85 1.28 -7.13 -4.54
C ASP A 85 1.64 -8.13 -3.44
N ASN A 86 2.69 -8.91 -3.68
CA ASN A 86 3.36 -9.76 -2.69
C ASN A 86 4.81 -9.32 -2.50
N GLY A 87 5.07 -8.01 -2.51
CA GLY A 87 6.37 -7.43 -2.21
C GLY A 87 6.68 -7.43 -0.71
N ILE A 88 7.63 -6.59 -0.29
CA ILE A 88 8.18 -6.58 1.08
C ILE A 88 7.13 -6.20 2.15
N GLY A 89 6.02 -5.58 1.75
CA GLY A 89 4.98 -5.12 2.66
C GLY A 89 5.43 -3.94 3.53
N MET A 90 4.66 -3.69 4.59
CA MET A 90 4.98 -2.69 5.61
C MET A 90 4.59 -3.23 6.99
N ASN A 91 5.42 -2.96 7.99
CA ASN A 91 5.07 -3.16 9.38
C ASN A 91 4.19 -2.00 9.91
N ARG A 92 3.69 -2.11 11.15
CA ARG A 92 2.79 -1.11 11.75
C ARG A 92 3.40 0.30 11.76
N ASP A 93 4.66 0.42 12.15
CA ASP A 93 5.33 1.71 12.30
C ASP A 93 5.60 2.37 10.95
N GLU A 94 5.92 1.56 9.92
CA GLU A 94 6.04 2.00 8.53
C GLU A 94 4.70 2.47 7.97
N VAL A 95 3.59 1.78 8.28
CA VAL A 95 2.24 2.23 7.89
C VAL A 95 1.92 3.59 8.53
N ILE A 96 2.20 3.75 9.82
CA ILE A 96 1.95 5.01 10.54
C ILE A 96 2.79 6.14 9.96
N THR A 97 4.07 5.87 9.70
CA THR A 97 5.01 6.89 9.21
C THR A 97 4.72 7.23 7.75
N ASN A 98 4.70 6.24 6.86
CA ASN A 98 4.64 6.47 5.42
C ASN A 98 3.26 6.88 4.91
N LEU A 99 2.18 6.46 5.59
CA LEU A 99 0.81 6.82 5.21
C LEU A 99 0.20 7.89 6.11
N GLY A 100 0.58 7.94 7.39
CA GLY A 100 0.07 8.92 8.36
C GLY A 100 0.80 10.26 8.30
N THR A 101 2.00 10.29 7.71
CA THR A 101 2.79 11.49 7.44
C THR A 101 3.16 11.54 5.96
N ILE A 102 3.47 12.72 5.43
CA ILE A 102 4.08 12.82 4.09
C ILE A 102 5.58 12.57 4.29
N ALA A 103 6.10 11.51 3.66
CA ALA A 103 7.54 11.28 3.54
C ALA A 103 8.20 12.31 2.61
#